data_AF-A0A1C6SLJ2-F1
#
_entry.id   AF-A0A1C6SLJ2-F1
#
_cell.length_a   1.000
_cell.length_b   1.000
_cell.length_c   1.000
_cell.angle_alpha   90.00
_cell.angle_beta   90.00
_cell.angle_gamma   90.00
#
_symmetry.space_group_name_H-M   'P 1'
#
loop_
_entity.id
_entity.type
_entity.pdbx_description
1 polymer ?
#
loop_
_entity_poly.entity_id
_entity_poly.type
_entity_poly.pdbx_seq_one_letter_code
_entity_poly.pdbx_strand_id
1 'polypeptide(L)'
;MDWLMWWAQWLDLGDSPGPSSWGRHEAVASPCSALDLWLIQLTYEVVAAESTCARCGAPLGRRLRVIPSATARPRSWTVSIVTWCKGFRRHRHVATAEKALNDLLLGPLRAG
;
A
#
# COMPACT_ATOMS: atom_id res chain seq x y z
N MET A 1 22.34 -7.65 5.26
CA MET A 1 21.85 -6.26 5.21
C MET A 1 21.41 -5.94 3.77
N ASP A 2 20.73 -6.90 3.13
CA ASP A 2 20.61 -6.97 1.66
C ASP A 2 19.17 -6.74 1.16
N TRP A 3 18.25 -6.43 2.08
CA TRP A 3 16.84 -6.23 1.81
C TRP A 3 16.51 -4.85 1.20
N LEU A 4 17.42 -3.87 1.36
CA LEU A 4 17.30 -2.53 0.75
C LEU A 4 17.45 -2.55 -0.78
N MET A 5 18.15 -3.54 -1.34
CA MET A 5 18.42 -3.62 -2.78
C MET A 5 17.22 -4.16 -3.59
N TRP A 6 16.31 -4.90 -2.96
CA TRP A 6 15.14 -5.45 -3.66
C TRP A 6 14.03 -4.42 -3.92
N TRP A 7 14.07 -3.26 -3.24
CA TRP A 7 13.14 -2.15 -3.46
C TRP A 7 13.47 -1.33 -4.72
N ALA A 8 14.75 -1.26 -5.12
CA ALA A 8 15.18 -0.51 -6.30
C ALA A 8 14.67 -1.12 -7.62
N GLN A 9 14.42 -2.43 -7.66
CA GLN A 9 14.01 -3.12 -8.87
C GLN A 9 12.56 -2.85 -9.30
N TRP A 10 11.74 -2.23 -8.44
CA TRP A 10 10.40 -1.74 -8.79
C TRP A 10 10.40 -0.32 -9.36
N LEU A 11 11.49 0.43 -9.25
CA LEU A 11 11.63 1.78 -9.81
C LEU A 11 12.10 1.79 -11.29
N ASP A 12 12.68 0.67 -11.78
CA ASP A 12 13.27 0.58 -13.14
C ASP A 12 12.36 -0.06 -14.20
N LEU A 13 11.11 -0.44 -13.89
CA LEU A 13 10.17 -1.02 -14.87
C LEU A 13 9.29 0.01 -15.58
N GLY A 14 9.71 1.28 -15.62
CA GLY A 14 9.09 2.33 -16.41
C GLY A 14 10.00 2.76 -17.55
N ASP A 15 9.72 2.20 -18.73
CA ASP A 15 10.03 2.73 -20.08
C ASP A 15 11.29 3.59 -20.25
N SER A 16 12.26 3.06 -21.01
CA SER A 16 13.19 3.89 -21.78
C SER A 16 12.42 4.75 -22.79
N PRO A 17 12.39 6.08 -22.69
CA PRO A 17 11.92 6.93 -23.77
C PRO A 17 13.12 7.29 -24.65
N GLY A 18 12.94 7.20 -25.96
CA GLY A 18 13.91 7.68 -26.93
C GLY A 18 14.26 9.16 -26.74
N PRO A 19 15.35 9.63 -27.36
CA PRO A 19 15.87 10.97 -27.14
C PRO A 19 15.06 11.99 -27.93
N SER A 20 13.99 12.54 -27.34
CA SER A 20 13.49 13.89 -27.68
C SER A 20 12.22 14.24 -26.90
N SER A 21 12.40 15.04 -25.85
CA SER A 21 11.67 16.30 -25.61
C SER A 21 11.65 16.55 -24.10
N TRP A 22 12.26 17.66 -23.72
CA TRP A 22 12.38 18.13 -22.35
C TRP A 22 11.03 18.65 -21.83
N GLY A 23 10.08 17.76 -21.63
CA GLY A 23 8.93 17.98 -20.76
C GLY A 23 9.37 17.61 -19.36
N ARG A 24 9.63 18.60 -18.52
CA ARG A 24 9.81 18.42 -17.07
C ARG A 24 8.52 17.80 -16.51
N HIS A 25 8.40 16.48 -16.56
CA HIS A 25 7.50 15.74 -15.69
C HIS A 25 8.10 15.89 -14.30
N GLU A 26 7.71 16.97 -13.62
CA GLU A 26 7.87 17.07 -12.19
C GLU A 26 7.31 15.77 -11.62
N ALA A 27 8.19 14.92 -11.11
CA ALA A 27 7.79 13.79 -10.31
C ALA A 27 6.94 14.38 -9.18
N VAL A 28 5.62 14.32 -9.33
CA VAL A 28 4.69 14.80 -8.32
C VAL A 28 4.97 13.94 -7.10
N ALA A 29 5.73 14.48 -6.17
CA ALA A 29 6.11 13.78 -4.96
C ALA A 29 4.82 13.27 -4.32
N SER A 30 4.73 11.94 -4.15
CA SER A 30 3.58 11.35 -3.48
C SER A 30 3.41 12.04 -2.11
N PRO A 31 2.22 12.59 -1.79
CA PRO A 31 2.02 13.26 -0.51
C PRO A 31 2.16 12.30 0.69
N CYS A 32 2.19 10.99 0.47
CA CYS A 32 2.45 9.96 1.47
C CYS A 32 3.95 9.64 1.51
N SER A 33 4.60 9.91 2.63
CA SER A 33 6.04 9.67 2.79
C SER A 33 6.37 8.17 2.89
N ALA A 34 7.62 7.81 2.65
CA ALA A 34 8.07 6.43 2.84
C ALA A 34 7.89 5.95 4.29
N LEU A 35 8.06 6.84 5.26
CA LEU A 35 7.83 6.55 6.68
C LEU A 35 6.33 6.26 6.94
N ASP A 36 5.43 7.04 6.36
CA ASP A 36 3.98 6.81 6.47
C ASP A 36 3.62 5.43 5.91
N LEU A 37 4.10 5.09 4.71
CA LEU A 37 3.85 3.79 4.08
C LEU A 37 4.37 2.62 4.93
N TRP A 38 5.56 2.76 5.52
CA TRP A 38 6.13 1.75 6.41
C TRP A 38 5.33 1.57 7.70
N LEU A 39 4.92 2.67 8.34
CA LEU A 39 4.08 2.62 9.54
C LEU A 39 2.72 1.98 9.26
N ILE A 40 2.09 2.31 8.13
CA ILE A 40 0.81 1.69 7.72
C ILE A 40 1.01 0.20 7.47
N GLN A 41 2.06 -0.19 6.76
CA GLN A 41 2.37 -1.60 6.50
C GLN A 41 2.50 -2.37 7.81
N LEU A 42 3.32 -1.91 8.75
CA LEU A 42 3.50 -2.56 10.06
C LEU A 42 2.21 -2.66 10.85
N THR A 43 1.44 -1.56 10.88
CA THR A 43 0.15 -1.52 11.58
C THR A 43 -0.80 -2.58 11.03
N TYR A 44 -0.90 -2.69 9.71
CA TYR A 44 -1.79 -3.66 9.07
C TYR A 44 -1.26 -5.09 9.09
N GLU A 45 0.05 -5.31 9.21
CA GLU A 45 0.62 -6.63 9.48
C GLU A 45 0.14 -7.17 10.83
N VAL A 46 0.16 -6.33 11.88
CA VAL A 46 -0.38 -6.68 13.20
C VAL A 46 -1.89 -6.92 13.11
N VAL A 47 -2.64 -5.98 12.53
CA VAL A 47 -4.10 -6.14 12.38
C VAL A 47 -4.46 -7.42 11.62
N ALA A 48 -3.74 -7.73 10.53
CA ALA A 48 -4.00 -8.94 9.75
C ALA A 48 -3.60 -10.23 10.49
N ALA A 49 -2.57 -10.20 11.35
CA ALA A 49 -2.20 -11.35 12.17
C ALA A 49 -3.28 -11.70 13.21
N GLU A 50 -3.90 -10.68 13.79
CA GLU A 50 -4.97 -10.80 14.79
C GLU A 50 -6.37 -10.99 14.19
N SER A 51 -6.50 -10.88 12.86
CA SER A 51 -7.79 -10.96 12.16
C SER A 51 -8.03 -12.31 11.49
N THR A 52 -9.29 -12.70 11.42
CA THR A 52 -9.75 -13.87 10.68
C THR A 52 -10.57 -13.49 9.44
N CYS A 53 -10.55 -14.36 8.44
CA CYS A 53 -11.32 -14.18 7.22
C CYS A 53 -12.81 -14.33 7.49
N ALA A 54 -13.58 -13.26 7.28
CA ALA A 54 -15.05 -13.28 7.41
C ALA A 54 -15.76 -14.33 6.54
N ARG A 55 -15.12 -14.84 5.47
CA ARG A 55 -15.70 -15.87 4.59
C ARG A 55 -15.38 -17.31 4.99
N CYS A 56 -14.23 -17.58 5.61
CA CYS A 56 -13.81 -18.96 5.88
C CYS A 56 -13.10 -19.17 7.22
N GLY A 57 -13.06 -18.17 8.11
CA GLY A 57 -12.45 -18.24 9.43
C GLY A 57 -10.91 -18.33 9.45
N ALA A 58 -10.27 -18.61 8.32
CA ALA A 58 -8.81 -18.73 8.26
C ALA A 58 -8.11 -17.39 8.58
N PRO A 59 -6.93 -17.39 9.23
CA PRO A 59 -6.20 -16.16 9.56
C PRO A 59 -5.86 -15.32 8.33
N LEU A 60 -5.80 -14.00 8.49
CA LEU A 60 -5.31 -13.08 7.47
C LEU A 60 -3.78 -12.95 7.51
N GLY A 61 -3.22 -12.10 6.64
CA GLY A 61 -1.80 -11.74 6.67
C GLY A 61 -0.95 -12.34 5.54
N ARG A 62 -1.56 -12.95 4.51
CA ARG A 62 -0.80 -13.41 3.34
C ARG A 62 -0.63 -12.27 2.33
N ARG A 63 0.61 -12.03 1.90
CA ARG A 63 0.97 -11.06 0.84
C ARG A 63 0.42 -9.65 1.11
N LEU A 64 0.56 -9.14 2.33
CA LEU A 64 0.09 -7.81 2.65
C LEU A 64 0.84 -6.75 1.81
N ARG A 65 0.10 -5.85 1.17
CA ARG A 65 0.64 -4.76 0.35
C ARG A 65 -0.09 -3.46 0.64
N VAL A 66 0.67 -2.38 0.76
CA VAL A 66 0.15 -1.00 0.74
C VAL A 66 0.34 -0.43 -0.66
N ILE A 67 -0.75 0.04 -1.26
CA ILE A 67 -0.80 0.60 -2.61
C ILE A 67 -1.19 2.07 -2.47
N PRO A 68 -0.27 3.01 -2.74
CA PRO A 68 -0.60 4.44 -2.77
C PRO A 68 -1.65 4.75 -3.82
N SER A 69 -2.61 5.61 -3.49
CA SER A 69 -3.55 6.17 -4.45
C SER A 69 -3.15 7.60 -4.79
N ALA A 70 -3.16 7.95 -6.07
CA ALA A 70 -2.94 9.32 -6.51
C ALA A 70 -4.07 10.19 -5.96
N THR A 71 -3.72 11.19 -5.16
CA THR A 71 -4.67 12.14 -4.57
C THR A 71 -4.41 13.52 -5.12
N ALA A 72 -5.47 14.22 -5.54
CA ALA A 72 -5.36 15.53 -6.18
C ALA A 72 -5.15 16.70 -5.20
N ARG A 73 -5.17 16.45 -3.88
CA ARG A 73 -5.16 17.49 -2.85
C ARG A 73 -3.81 17.54 -2.12
N PRO A 74 -3.18 18.73 -2.03
CA PRO A 74 -2.00 18.89 -1.19
C PRO A 74 -2.38 18.63 0.27
N ARG A 75 -1.62 17.75 0.94
CA ARG A 75 -1.75 17.36 2.37
C ARG A 75 -2.79 16.29 2.75
N SER A 76 -3.54 15.74 1.81
CA SER A 76 -4.36 14.55 2.06
C SER A 76 -3.94 13.42 1.14
N TRP A 77 -3.93 12.20 1.64
CA TRP A 77 -3.65 11.03 0.84
C TRP A 77 -4.48 9.84 1.29
N THR A 78 -4.68 8.90 0.36
CA THR A 78 -5.35 7.63 0.63
C THR A 78 -4.46 6.50 0.11
N VAL A 79 -4.34 5.43 0.88
CA VAL A 79 -3.68 4.20 0.48
C VAL A 79 -4.64 3.03 0.61
N SER A 80 -4.53 2.09 -0.32
CA SER A 80 -5.25 0.83 -0.26
C SER A 80 -4.35 -0.25 0.32
N ILE A 81 -4.84 -0.95 1.33
CA ILE A 81 -4.15 -2.09 1.94
C ILE A 81 -4.83 -3.35 1.43
N VAL A 82 -4.06 -4.24 0.82
CA VAL A 82 -4.57 -5.50 0.28
C VAL A 82 -3.85 -6.65 0.97
N THR A 83 -4.62 -7.62 1.45
CA THR A 83 -4.10 -8.87 2.01
C THR A 83 -4.99 -10.02 1.61
N TRP A 84 -4.54 -11.25 1.84
CA TRP A 84 -5.31 -12.45 1.57
C TRP A 84 -5.35 -13.33 2.81
N CYS A 85 -6.41 -14.12 2.95
CA CYS A 85 -6.46 -15.15 3.98
C CYS A 85 -5.47 -16.29 3.66
N LYS A 86 -5.04 -16.98 4.72
CA LYS A 86 -4.16 -18.16 4.64
C LYS A 86 -4.91 -19.45 4.29
N GLY A 87 -6.24 -19.40 4.18
CA GLY A 87 -7.08 -20.53 3.77
C GLY A 87 -6.88 -20.89 2.29
N PHE A 88 -7.29 -22.10 1.91
CA PHE A 88 -7.06 -22.66 0.57
C PHE A 88 -7.57 -21.78 -0.58
N ARG A 89 -8.78 -21.23 -0.44
CA ARG A 89 -9.41 -20.35 -1.44
C ARG A 89 -8.82 -18.94 -1.50
N ARG A 90 -7.98 -18.55 -0.53
CA ARG A 90 -7.24 -17.27 -0.51
C ARG A 90 -8.17 -16.07 -0.79
N HIS A 91 -9.18 -15.87 0.04
CA HIS A 91 -10.07 -14.72 -0.08
C HIS A 91 -9.30 -13.40 0.11
N ARG A 92 -9.58 -12.43 -0.77
CA ARG A 92 -8.96 -11.10 -0.72
C ARG A 92 -9.65 -10.24 0.33
N HIS A 93 -8.85 -9.46 1.06
CA HIS A 93 -9.31 -8.45 1.98
C HIS A 93 -8.67 -7.10 1.64
N VAL A 94 -9.46 -6.04 1.78
CA VAL A 94 -9.05 -4.68 1.50
C VAL A 94 -9.39 -3.79 2.68
N ALA A 95 -8.47 -2.89 3.02
CA ALA A 95 -8.71 -1.75 3.87
C ALA A 95 -8.23 -0.48 3.17
N THR A 96 -8.68 0.66 3.68
CA THR A 96 -8.22 1.98 3.26
C THR A 96 -7.64 2.69 4.46
N ALA A 97 -6.48 3.32 4.29
CA ALA A 97 -5.95 4.26 5.26
C ALA A 97 -5.85 5.64 4.61
N GLU A 98 -6.24 6.66 5.34
CA GLU A 98 -6.36 8.02 4.83
C GLU A 98 -5.75 9.01 5.80
N LYS A 99 -5.00 9.98 5.26
CA LYS A 99 -4.59 11.16 6.01
C LYS A 99 -5.58 12.29 5.74
N ALA A 100 -6.35 12.62 6.76
CA ALA A 100 -7.28 13.73 6.76
C ALA A 100 -6.72 14.86 7.63
N LEU A 101 -6.20 15.91 6.99
CA LEU A 101 -5.54 17.06 7.66
C LEU A 101 -4.36 16.63 8.56
N ASN A 102 -4.63 16.31 9.83
CA ASN A 102 -3.65 15.91 10.83
C ASN A 102 -3.88 14.50 11.38
N ASP A 103 -4.99 13.84 11.02
CA ASP A 103 -5.35 12.54 11.55
C ASP A 103 -5.07 11.43 10.53
N LEU A 104 -4.56 10.31 11.03
CA LEU A 104 -4.46 9.06 10.29
C LEU A 104 -5.69 8.20 10.60
N LEU A 105 -6.55 8.05 9.60
CA LEU A 105 -7.75 7.20 9.69
C LEU A 105 -7.42 5.82 9.16
N LEU A 106 -7.60 4.79 10.00
CA LEU A 106 -7.39 3.39 9.65
C LEU A 106 -8.72 2.68 9.45
N GLY A 107 -8.99 2.24 8.22
CA GLY A 107 -10.20 1.50 7.89
C GLY A 107 -10.10 0.01 8.24
N PRO A 108 -11.24 -0.67 8.47
CA PRO A 108 -11.25 -2.11 8.75
C PRO A 108 -10.93 -2.94 7.51
N LEU A 109 -10.34 -4.13 7.71
CA LEU A 109 -10.16 -5.13 6.65
C LEU A 109 -11.50 -5.77 6.28
N ARG A 110 -12.00 -5.48 5.09
CA ARG A 110 -13.25 -6.03 4.56
C ARG A 110 -12.97 -7.09 3.50
N ALA A 111 -13.80 -8.13 3.45
CA ALA A 111 -13.72 -9.12 2.38
C ALA A 111 -14.10 -8.45 1.05
N GLY A 112 -13.24 -8.54 0.05
CA GLY A 112 -13.45 -7.95 -1.28
C GLY A 112 -13.65 -8.98 -2.38
#